data_AF-A0A943FPR8-F1
#
_entry.id   AF-A0A943FPR8-F1
#
_cell.length_a   1.000
_cell.length_b   1.000
_cell.length_c   1.000
_cell.angle_alpha   90.00
_cell.angle_beta   90.00
_cell.angle_gamma   90.00
#
_symmetry.space_group_name_H-M   'P 1'
#
loop_
_entity.id
_entity.type
_entity.pdbx_description
1 polymer ?
#
loop_
_entity_poly.entity_id
_entity_poly.type
_entity_poly.pdbx_seq_one_letter_code
_entity_poly.pdbx_strand_id
1 'polypeptide(L)'
;MHKTAAPWEELREKYEAGGYTYMQLAKEYGVSVQSVGRHARKENWVSGCRNERRRRAESRDCLLEMTRALMRGAKRAAEEAEKGEASTKELKELAGILQTLAGLEKELGGGTAAQTVQVLMGEEVRALSE
;
A
#
# COMPACT_ATOMS: atom_id res chain seq x y z
N MET A 1 -37.31 34.93 -1.80
CA MET A 1 -36.06 34.14 -1.91
C MET A 1 -36.35 32.74 -1.41
N HIS A 2 -36.50 31.75 -2.29
CA HIS A 2 -36.66 30.36 -1.88
C HIS A 2 -35.32 29.88 -1.33
N LYS A 3 -35.23 29.67 -0.01
CA LYS A 3 -34.11 28.94 0.58
C LYS A 3 -34.32 27.48 0.24
N THR A 4 -33.87 27.05 -0.93
CA THR A 4 -33.73 25.64 -1.23
C THR A 4 -32.81 25.06 -0.16
N ALA A 5 -33.28 24.06 0.58
CA ALA A 5 -32.46 23.39 1.57
C ALA A 5 -31.20 22.85 0.88
N ALA A 6 -30.04 23.01 1.53
CA ALA A 6 -28.78 22.55 0.95
C ALA A 6 -28.83 21.03 0.68
N PRO A 7 -28.26 20.55 -0.43
CA PRO A 7 -28.25 19.13 -0.79
C PRO A 7 -27.22 18.36 0.05
N TRP A 8 -27.55 18.12 1.32
CA TRP A 8 -26.62 17.55 2.30
C TRP A 8 -26.09 16.16 1.93
N GLU A 9 -26.90 15.34 1.27
CA GLU A 9 -26.51 14.00 0.80
C GLU A 9 -25.41 14.06 -0.26
N GLU A 10 -25.53 14.98 -1.22
CA GLU A 10 -24.52 15.20 -2.27
C GLU A 10 -23.22 15.79 -1.68
N LEU A 11 -23.32 16.73 -0.74
CA LEU A 11 -22.13 17.24 -0.01
C LEU A 11 -21.43 16.11 0.73
N ARG A 12 -22.20 15.22 1.37
CA ARG A 12 -21.67 14.06 2.09
C ARG A 12 -20.90 13.17 1.11
N GLU A 13 -21.52 12.79 0.00
CA GLU A 13 -20.89 11.94 -1.01
C GLU A 13 -19.57 12.55 -1.51
N LYS A 14 -19.55 13.84 -1.86
CA LYS A 14 -18.31 14.52 -2.29
C LYS A 14 -17.23 14.57 -1.21
N TYR A 15 -17.62 14.74 0.06
CA TYR A 15 -16.68 14.72 1.19
C TYR A 15 -16.13 13.32 1.47
N GLU A 16 -17.00 12.30 1.46
CA GLU A 16 -16.67 10.90 1.73
C GLU A 16 -15.93 10.25 0.55
N ALA A 17 -16.06 10.78 -0.67
CA ALA A 17 -15.21 10.45 -1.81
C ALA A 17 -13.77 10.99 -1.64
N GLY A 18 -13.55 11.95 -0.75
CA GLY A 18 -12.21 12.41 -0.35
C GLY A 18 -11.60 13.51 -1.22
N GLY A 19 -12.34 14.03 -2.20
CA GLY A 19 -11.90 15.11 -3.10
C GLY A 19 -12.12 16.53 -2.55
N TYR A 20 -12.88 16.68 -1.46
CA TYR A 20 -13.33 17.98 -0.98
C TYR A 20 -13.15 18.16 0.54
N THR A 21 -12.82 19.38 0.94
CA THR A 21 -12.86 19.85 2.34
C THR A 21 -14.18 20.54 2.65
N TYR A 22 -14.55 20.66 3.93
CA TYR A 22 -15.73 21.44 4.34
C TYR A 22 -15.70 22.88 3.83
N MET A 23 -14.51 23.49 3.68
CA MET A 23 -14.37 24.84 3.15
C MET A 23 -14.71 24.93 1.67
N GLN A 24 -14.28 23.94 0.88
CA GLN A 24 -14.59 23.87 -0.55
C GLN A 24 -16.07 23.61 -0.78
N LEU A 25 -16.67 22.67 -0.04
CA LEU A 25 -18.12 22.38 -0.10
C LEU A 25 -18.95 23.60 0.32
N ALA A 26 -18.55 24.28 1.39
CA ALA A 26 -19.22 25.50 1.84
C ALA A 26 -19.23 26.58 0.75
N LYS A 27 -18.08 26.79 0.09
CA LYS A 27 -17.95 27.75 -1.00
C LYS A 27 -18.77 27.37 -2.23
N GLU A 28 -18.73 26.10 -2.63
CA GLU A 28 -19.41 25.59 -3.83
C GLU A 28 -20.94 25.66 -3.70
N TYR A 29 -21.47 25.32 -2.53
CA TYR A 29 -22.92 25.25 -2.29
C TYR A 29 -23.49 26.48 -1.60
N GLY A 30 -22.69 27.54 -1.41
CA GLY A 30 -23.15 28.79 -0.81
C GLY A 30 -23.64 28.66 0.64
N VAL A 31 -23.10 27.69 1.39
CA VAL A 31 -23.43 27.45 2.81
C VAL A 31 -22.25 27.81 3.70
N SER A 32 -22.51 28.03 5.00
CA SER A 32 -21.42 28.28 5.94
C SER A 32 -20.65 26.98 6.26
N VAL A 33 -19.34 27.09 6.45
CA VAL A 33 -18.49 25.96 6.92
C VAL A 33 -19.01 25.39 8.24
N GLN A 34 -19.55 26.24 9.10
CA GLN A 34 -20.14 25.85 10.39
C GLN A 34 -21.38 24.97 10.20
N SER A 35 -22.23 25.29 9.23
CA SER A 35 -23.40 24.49 8.86
C SER A 35 -22.98 23.11 8.36
N VAL A 36 -21.99 23.04 7.47
CA VAL A 36 -21.41 21.78 6.98
C VAL A 36 -20.86 20.96 8.15
N GLY A 37 -20.05 21.57 9.02
CA GLY A 37 -19.47 20.90 10.18
C GLY A 37 -20.50 20.37 11.17
N ARG A 38 -21.63 21.09 11.38
CA ARG A 38 -22.72 20.63 12.25
C ARG A 38 -23.45 19.43 11.65
N HIS A 39 -23.76 19.46 10.35
CA HIS A 39 -24.37 18.34 9.64
C HIS A 39 -23.46 17.11 9.65
N ALA A 40 -22.19 17.30 9.29
CA ALA A 40 -21.21 16.23 9.27
C ALA A 40 -21.05 15.52 10.63
N ARG A 41 -21.10 16.26 11.75
CA ARG A 41 -21.09 15.66 13.09
C ARG A 41 -22.40 14.95 13.43
N LYS A 42 -23.54 15.55 13.08
CA LYS A 42 -24.86 14.97 13.35
C LYS A 42 -25.05 13.63 12.62
N GLU A 43 -24.50 13.52 11.42
CA GLU A 43 -24.63 12.35 10.54
C GLU A 43 -23.36 11.50 10.44
N ASN A 44 -22.35 11.78 11.28
CA ASN A 44 -21.09 11.03 11.36
C ASN A 44 -20.37 10.85 10.01
N TRP A 45 -20.25 11.93 9.22
CA TRP A 45 -19.57 11.85 7.92
C TRP A 45 -18.12 11.42 8.09
N VAL A 46 -17.66 10.54 7.20
CA VAL A 46 -16.29 10.00 7.27
C VAL A 46 -15.42 10.62 6.20
N SER A 47 -14.27 11.18 6.58
CA SER A 47 -13.35 11.78 5.59
C SER A 47 -12.85 10.74 4.60
N GLY A 48 -13.20 10.90 3.32
CA GLY A 48 -12.71 10.03 2.24
C GLY A 48 -11.20 10.05 2.10
N CYS A 49 -10.58 11.22 2.26
CA CYS A 49 -9.13 11.36 2.20
C CYS A 49 -8.43 10.59 3.33
N ARG A 50 -8.99 10.61 4.56
CA ARG A 50 -8.46 9.84 5.69
C ARG A 50 -8.68 8.33 5.50
N ASN A 51 -9.84 7.93 5.00
CA ASN A 51 -10.15 6.54 4.70
C ASN A 51 -9.25 5.98 3.59
N GLU A 52 -9.01 6.73 2.52
CA GLU A 52 -8.16 6.30 1.41
C GLU A 52 -6.71 6.12 1.86
N ARG A 53 -6.16 7.05 2.65
CA ARG A 53 -4.83 6.88 3.25
C ARG A 53 -4.77 5.65 4.15
N ARG A 54 -5.80 5.41 4.95
CA ARG A 54 -5.90 4.23 5.83
C ARG A 54 -5.93 2.95 5.00
N ARG A 55 -6.78 2.87 3.98
CA ARG A 55 -6.87 1.72 3.05
C ARG A 55 -5.54 1.46 2.36
N ARG A 56 -4.86 2.50 1.88
CA ARG A 56 -3.52 2.35 1.28
C ARG A 56 -2.50 1.82 2.28
N ALA A 57 -2.52 2.30 3.53
CA ALA A 57 -1.65 1.78 4.57
C ALA A 57 -1.96 0.30 4.88
N GLU A 58 -3.23 -0.06 5.05
CA GLU A 58 -3.70 -1.44 5.26
C GLU A 58 -3.28 -2.36 4.09
N SER A 59 -3.44 -1.91 2.84
CA SER A 59 -2.97 -2.65 1.65
C SER A 59 -1.45 -2.78 1.62
N ARG A 60 -0.71 -1.73 1.96
CA ARG A 60 0.75 -1.76 2.03
C ARG A 60 1.25 -2.75 3.08
N ASP A 61 0.63 -2.74 4.25
CA ASP A 61 0.97 -3.65 5.35
C ASP A 61 0.70 -5.11 4.98
N CYS A 62 -0.43 -5.39 4.32
CA CYS A 62 -0.74 -6.71 3.76
C CYS A 62 0.34 -7.19 2.76
N LEU A 63 0.74 -6.32 1.83
CA LEU A 63 1.80 -6.63 0.85
C LEU A 63 3.17 -6.86 1.50
N LEU A 64 3.51 -6.10 2.54
CA LEU A 64 4.74 -6.29 3.32
C LEU A 64 4.73 -7.64 4.06
N GLU A 65 3.61 -8.04 4.63
CA GLU A 65 3.47 -9.35 5.29
C GLU A 65 3.63 -10.51 4.30
N MET A 66 3.01 -10.41 3.12
CA MET A 66 3.18 -11.39 2.04
C MET A 66 4.65 -11.46 1.58
N THR A 67 5.29 -10.31 1.40
CA THR A 67 6.71 -10.21 1.02
C THR A 67 7.61 -10.89 2.05
N ARG A 68 7.38 -10.65 3.35
CA ARG A 68 8.11 -11.32 4.43
C ARG A 68 7.89 -12.83 4.44
N ALA A 69 6.66 -13.29 4.20
CA ALA A 69 6.36 -14.72 4.12
C ALA A 69 7.09 -15.39 2.95
N LEU A 70 7.10 -14.76 1.78
CA LEU A 70 7.81 -15.24 0.60
C LEU A 70 9.33 -15.26 0.81
N MET A 71 9.92 -14.22 1.40
CA MET A 71 11.35 -14.18 1.75
C MET A 71 11.74 -15.31 2.70
N ARG A 72 10.90 -15.63 3.70
CA ARG A 72 11.12 -16.78 4.58
C ARG A 72 11.06 -18.11 3.83
N GLY A 73 10.15 -18.24 2.86
CA GLY A 73 10.04 -19.43 2.00
C GLY A 73 11.28 -19.59 1.11
N ALA A 74 11.69 -18.52 0.44
CA ALA A 74 12.88 -18.50 -0.40
C ALA A 74 14.15 -18.86 0.37
N LYS A 75 14.33 -18.30 1.59
CA LYS A 75 15.46 -18.63 2.46
C LYS A 75 15.51 -20.12 2.80
N ARG A 76 14.38 -20.72 3.19
CA ARG A 76 14.31 -22.15 3.49
C ARG A 76 14.65 -23.01 2.28
N ALA A 77 14.12 -22.66 1.12
CA ALA A 77 14.38 -23.40 -0.11
C ALA A 77 15.87 -23.28 -0.55
N ALA A 78 16.53 -22.16 -0.27
CA ALA A 78 17.96 -21.99 -0.53
C ALA A 78 18.81 -22.84 0.43
N GLU A 79 18.46 -22.88 1.72
CA GLU A 79 19.12 -23.73 2.73
C GLU A 79 18.99 -25.23 2.38
N GLU A 80 17.87 -25.68 1.81
CA GLU A 80 17.69 -27.06 1.35
C GLU A 80 18.49 -27.35 0.05
N ALA A 81 18.66 -26.34 -0.81
CA ALA A 81 19.48 -26.45 -2.00
C ALA A 81 20.98 -26.57 -1.70
N GLU A 82 21.48 -25.81 -0.72
CA GLU A 82 22.88 -25.89 -0.27
C GLU A 82 23.25 -27.24 0.34
N LYS A 83 22.28 -27.96 0.92
CA LYS A 83 22.48 -29.34 1.42
C LYS A 83 22.58 -30.38 0.30
N GLY A 84 22.44 -29.98 -0.97
CA GLY A 84 22.49 -30.87 -2.13
C GLY A 84 21.20 -31.68 -2.34
N GLU A 85 20.13 -31.35 -1.63
CA GLU A 85 18.84 -32.06 -1.68
C GLU A 85 17.83 -31.40 -2.63
N ALA A 86 18.07 -30.17 -3.11
CA ALA A 86 17.12 -29.50 -3.99
C ALA A 86 17.15 -30.00 -5.43
N SER A 87 15.97 -30.42 -5.89
CA SER A 87 15.66 -30.70 -7.27
C SER A 87 15.67 -29.42 -8.13
N THR A 88 15.90 -29.58 -9.44
CA THR A 88 15.79 -28.47 -10.42
C THR A 88 14.40 -27.81 -10.44
N LYS A 89 13.38 -28.49 -9.92
CA LYS A 89 12.03 -27.96 -9.79
C LYS A 89 11.95 -26.94 -8.66
N GLU A 90 12.55 -27.23 -7.52
CA GLU A 90 12.59 -26.32 -6.36
C GLU A 90 13.39 -25.06 -6.67
N LEU A 91 14.50 -25.16 -7.42
CA LEU A 91 15.25 -24.00 -7.89
C LEU A 91 14.42 -23.08 -8.81
N LYS A 92 13.55 -23.65 -9.66
CA LYS A 92 12.64 -22.87 -10.51
C LYS A 92 11.53 -22.20 -9.70
N GLU A 93 10.99 -22.88 -8.70
CA GLU A 93 10.00 -22.30 -7.78
C GLU A 93 10.60 -21.14 -6.99
N LEU A 94 11.84 -21.29 -6.51
CA LEU A 94 12.61 -20.23 -5.85
C LEU A 94 12.82 -19.00 -6.75
N ALA A 95 13.22 -19.21 -8.01
CA ALA A 95 13.37 -18.14 -8.98
C ALA A 95 12.05 -17.40 -9.25
N GLY A 96 10.92 -18.13 -9.32
CA GLY A 96 9.58 -17.55 -9.49
C GLY A 96 9.13 -16.72 -8.29
N ILE A 97 9.45 -17.16 -7.07
CA ILE A 97 9.19 -16.41 -5.83
C ILE A 97 10.00 -15.11 -5.82
N LEU A 98 11.30 -15.17 -6.15
CA LEU A 98 12.17 -13.99 -6.21
C LEU A 98 11.70 -12.98 -7.26
N GLN A 99 11.23 -13.45 -8.42
CA GLN A 99 10.67 -12.58 -9.46
C GLN A 99 9.38 -11.90 -9.01
N THR A 100 8.50 -12.63 -8.31
CA THR A 100 7.27 -12.06 -7.72
C THR A 100 7.61 -10.98 -6.69
N LEU A 101 8.59 -11.24 -5.83
CA LEU A 101 9.07 -10.29 -4.83
C LEU A 101 9.63 -9.01 -5.45
N ALA A 102 10.47 -9.12 -6.49
CA ALA A 102 11.00 -7.97 -7.20
C ALA A 102 9.90 -7.13 -7.91
N GLY A 103 8.79 -7.77 -8.31
CA GLY A 103 7.60 -7.07 -8.82
C GLY A 103 6.89 -6.27 -7.73
N LEU A 104 6.65 -6.90 -6.57
CA LEU A 104 5.96 -6.28 -5.43
C LEU A 104 6.75 -5.11 -4.84
N GLU A 105 8.09 -5.19 -4.79
CA GLU A 105 8.94 -4.07 -4.34
C GLU A 105 8.79 -2.80 -5.19
N LYS A 106 8.62 -2.97 -6.51
CA LYS A 106 8.36 -1.84 -7.43
C LYS A 106 6.99 -1.22 -7.18
N GLU A 107 5.96 -2.03 -6.96
CA GLU A 107 4.60 -1.56 -6.65
C GLU A 107 4.53 -0.81 -5.31
N LEU A 108 5.36 -1.22 -4.34
CA LEU A 108 5.47 -0.58 -3.02
C LEU A 108 6.28 0.73 -3.02
N GLY A 109 6.88 1.11 -4.15
CA GLY A 109 7.71 2.32 -4.26
C GLY A 109 9.01 2.25 -3.44
N GLY A 110 9.47 1.04 -3.09
CA GLY A 110 10.63 0.81 -2.24
C GLY A 110 11.94 0.94 -3.02
N GLY A 111 12.48 2.15 -3.14
CA GLY A 111 13.76 2.43 -3.83
C GLY A 111 15.03 1.92 -3.15
N THR A 112 14.96 1.00 -2.17
CA THR A 112 16.15 0.63 -1.36
C THR A 112 16.36 -0.88 -1.21
N ALA A 113 15.39 -1.74 -1.54
CA ALA A 113 15.53 -3.19 -1.34
C ALA A 113 16.47 -3.86 -2.38
N ALA A 114 16.77 -3.17 -3.48
CA ALA A 114 17.77 -3.60 -4.46
C ALA A 114 19.20 -3.64 -3.90
N GLN A 115 19.51 -2.90 -2.83
CA GLN A 115 20.85 -2.91 -2.24
C GLN A 115 21.11 -4.15 -1.37
N THR A 116 20.11 -4.68 -0.66
CA THR A 116 20.34 -5.82 0.24
C THR A 116 20.56 -7.13 -0.53
N VAL A 117 19.88 -7.32 -1.67
CA VAL A 117 20.08 -8.50 -2.53
C VAL A 117 21.38 -8.41 -3.34
N GLN A 118 21.79 -7.20 -3.77
CA GLN A 118 23.10 -7.00 -4.41
C GLN A 118 24.27 -7.16 -3.43
N VAL A 119 24.11 -6.78 -2.16
CA VAL A 119 25.18 -6.93 -1.15
C VAL A 119 25.40 -8.41 -0.82
N LEU A 120 24.34 -9.20 -0.66
CA LEU A 120 24.47 -10.64 -0.42
C LEU A 120 25.05 -11.42 -1.62
N MET A 121 24.75 -11.02 -2.86
CA MET A 121 25.31 -11.65 -4.07
C MET A 121 26.71 -11.11 -4.44
N GLY A 122 27.16 -10.01 -3.84
CA GLY A 122 28.45 -9.36 -4.13
C GLY A 122 29.59 -9.80 -3.22
N GLU A 123 29.29 -10.19 -1.97
CA GLU A 123 30.32 -10.57 -0.99
C GLU A 123 30.76 -12.04 -1.09
N GLU A 124 29.93 -12.95 -1.62
CA GLU A 124 30.30 -14.37 -1.76
C GLU A 124 31.06 -14.69 -3.05
N VAL A 125 30.86 -13.91 -4.12
CA VAL A 125 31.48 -14.17 -5.44
C VAL A 125 32.94 -13.72 -5.51
N ARG A 126 33.41 -12.88 -4.58
CA ARG A 126 34.81 -12.40 -4.58
C ARG A 126 35.79 -13.34 -3.82
N ALA A 127 35.29 -14.35 -3.12
CA ALA A 127 36.13 -15.34 -2.42
C ALA A 127 36.45 -16.59 -3.26
N LEU A 128 35.96 -16.69 -4.50
CA LEU A 128 36.22 -17.79 -5.43
C LEU A 128 37.08 -17.38 -6.63
N SER A 129 37.75 -16.23 -6.56
CA SER A 129 38.71 -15.79 -7.57
C SER A 129 39.86 -15.03 -6.92
N GLU A 130 40.64 -15.73 -6.10
CA GLU A 130 42.10 -15.61 -5.97
C GLU A 130 42.66 -16.76 -5.13
#